data_AF-A0A3D4WU60-F1
#
_entry.id   AF-A0A3D4WU60-F1
#
_cell.length_a   1.000
_cell.length_b   1.000
_cell.length_c   1.000
_cell.angle_alpha   90.00
_cell.angle_beta   90.00
_cell.angle_gamma   90.00
#
_symmetry.space_group_name_H-M   'P 1'
#
loop_
_entity.id
_entity.type
_entity.pdbx_description
1 polymer ?
#
loop_
_entity_poly.entity_id
_entity_poly.type
_entity_poly.pdbx_seq_one_letter_code
_entity_poly.pdbx_strand_id
1 'polypeptide(L)'
;MRIPVLRLVGAGLLAAATDAAGLGLMATATWLLVTAAGQPPITALTVAIVTVRALAIGRGTLRYAERLASHDAVLRIVTEVRARIFATLIDRPLARHADALSRMVSDVEAVQDLVVRVALPIAASGLVAVIAVIITASFAPLVGLTMLAGLLITGVVIPLLGVALTRRGAAQLAPLRAAYAISTIDVVHGAADLAAYGATTRYEAVGVAQAEQLSTVERSLARRAFALDALSSTVTGLTAAAGLLVATRQGVPAVWTAVLTVAALAAGELSM
;
A
#
# COMPACT_ATOMS: atom_id res chain seq x y z
N MET A 1 9.88 14.27 23.88
CA MET A 1 9.88 13.50 22.61
C MET A 1 9.91 11.97 22.83
N ARG A 2 9.11 11.40 23.74
CA ARG A 2 9.17 9.95 24.10
C ARG A 2 7.86 9.16 23.89
N ILE A 3 6.80 9.83 23.46
CA ILE A 3 5.44 9.26 23.31
C ILE A 3 5.13 8.66 21.90
N PRO A 4 5.88 8.93 20.80
CA PRO A 4 5.46 8.43 19.47
C PRO A 4 5.76 6.94 19.26
N VAL A 5 6.84 6.39 19.83
CA VAL A 5 7.31 5.03 19.51
C VAL A 5 6.38 3.95 20.03
N LEU A 6 5.91 4.05 21.27
CA LEU A 6 5.00 3.05 21.86
C LEU A 6 3.66 2.97 21.11
N ARG A 7 3.18 4.11 20.60
CA ARG A 7 1.94 4.18 19.82
C ARG A 7 2.12 3.67 18.40
N LEU A 8 3.26 3.94 17.76
CA LEU A 8 3.62 3.36 16.47
C LEU A 8 3.71 1.83 16.56
N VAL A 9 4.32 1.31 17.64
CA VAL A 9 4.35 -0.14 17.91
C VAL A 9 2.94 -0.68 18.14
N GLY A 10 2.09 0.02 18.89
CA GLY A 10 0.69 -0.37 19.09
C GLY A 10 -0.11 -0.39 17.78
N ALA A 11 0.07 0.59 16.90
CA ALA A 11 -0.55 0.62 15.58
C ALA A 11 -0.05 -0.53 14.68
N GLY A 12 1.25 -0.82 14.70
CA GLY A 12 1.83 -1.96 13.98
C GLY A 12 1.30 -3.31 14.48
N LEU A 13 1.14 -3.47 15.79
CA LEU A 13 0.53 -4.68 16.37
C LEU A 13 -0.95 -4.83 15.97
N LEU A 14 -1.71 -3.73 15.93
CA LEU A 14 -3.10 -3.74 15.46
C LEU A 14 -3.20 -4.07 13.97
N ALA A 15 -2.29 -3.55 13.15
CA ALA A 15 -2.20 -3.90 11.74
C ALA A 15 -1.89 -5.40 11.56
N ALA A 16 -0.87 -5.92 12.26
CA ALA A 16 -0.51 -7.33 12.21
C ALA A 16 -1.65 -8.24 12.71
N ALA A 17 -2.36 -7.84 13.77
CA ALA A 17 -3.52 -8.57 14.26
C ALA A 17 -4.68 -8.56 13.24
N THR A 18 -4.89 -7.44 12.54
CA THR A 18 -5.90 -7.32 11.48
C THR A 18 -5.59 -8.25 10.31
N ASP A 19 -4.33 -8.29 9.88
CA ASP A 19 -3.87 -9.16 8.79
C ASP A 19 -3.94 -10.63 9.19
N ALA A 20 -3.52 -10.97 10.41
CA ALA A 20 -3.64 -12.32 10.95
C ALA A 20 -5.11 -12.78 11.04
N ALA A 21 -6.01 -11.90 11.48
CA ALA A 21 -7.45 -12.19 11.50
C ALA A 21 -8.00 -12.38 10.07
N GLY A 22 -7.50 -11.60 9.10
CA GLY A 22 -7.83 -11.75 7.68
C GLY A 22 -7.38 -13.09 7.09
N LEU A 23 -6.13 -13.48 7.31
CA LEU A 23 -5.61 -14.78 6.88
C LEU A 23 -6.34 -15.93 7.56
N GLY A 24 -6.56 -15.84 8.88
CA GLY A 24 -7.31 -16.84 9.63
C GLY A 24 -8.75 -16.98 9.12
N LEU A 25 -9.41 -15.86 8.79
CA LEU A 25 -10.75 -15.86 8.21
C LEU A 25 -10.76 -16.58 6.86
N MET A 26 -9.82 -16.29 5.97
CA MET A 26 -9.74 -16.95 4.66
C MET A 26 -9.45 -18.44 4.82
N ALA A 27 -8.47 -18.81 5.65
CA ALA A 27 -8.12 -20.20 5.91
C ALA A 27 -9.31 -21.00 6.48
N THR A 28 -9.99 -20.45 7.50
CA THR A 28 -11.15 -21.11 8.13
C THR A 28 -12.36 -21.17 7.19
N ALA A 29 -12.60 -20.13 6.39
CA ALA A 29 -13.65 -20.12 5.38
C ALA A 29 -13.40 -21.15 4.27
N THR A 30 -12.17 -21.26 3.76
CA THR A 30 -11.79 -22.27 2.78
C THR A 30 -11.93 -23.67 3.35
N TRP A 31 -11.46 -23.90 4.58
CA TRP A 31 -11.63 -25.19 5.26
C TRP A 31 -13.11 -25.54 5.39
N LEU A 32 -13.94 -24.58 5.83
CA LEU A 32 -15.39 -24.76 5.96
C LEU A 32 -16.04 -25.12 4.63
N LEU A 33 -15.67 -24.42 3.54
CA LEU A 33 -16.26 -24.62 2.21
C LEU A 33 -15.92 -26.00 1.64
N VAL A 34 -14.65 -26.41 1.71
CA VAL A 34 -14.23 -27.72 1.19
C VAL A 34 -14.76 -28.86 2.05
N THR A 35 -14.77 -28.71 3.39
CA THR A 35 -15.33 -29.71 4.29
C THR A 35 -16.84 -29.83 4.11
N ALA A 36 -17.56 -28.73 3.92
CA ALA A 36 -19.00 -28.75 3.67
C ALA A 36 -19.38 -29.44 2.34
N ALA A 37 -18.51 -29.40 1.33
CA ALA A 37 -18.73 -30.11 0.08
C ALA A 37 -18.84 -31.64 0.27
N GLY A 38 -18.22 -32.19 1.33
CA GLY A 38 -18.37 -33.59 1.73
C GLY A 38 -19.68 -33.92 2.47
N GLN A 39 -20.60 -32.96 2.59
CA GLN A 39 -21.89 -33.06 3.30
C GLN A 39 -21.83 -33.68 4.73
N PRO A 40 -20.91 -33.25 5.61
CA PRO A 40 -20.90 -33.69 6.99
C PRO A 40 -22.09 -33.09 7.79
N PRO A 41 -22.45 -33.68 8.94
CA PRO A 41 -23.46 -33.11 9.82
C PRO A 41 -23.07 -31.70 10.30
N ILE A 42 -24.05 -30.80 10.42
CA ILE A 42 -23.85 -29.38 10.78
C ILE A 42 -23.12 -29.22 12.13
N THR A 43 -23.27 -30.18 13.05
CA THR A 43 -22.57 -30.19 14.35
C THR A 43 -21.06 -30.16 14.20
N ALA A 44 -20.49 -30.80 13.17
CA ALA A 44 -19.06 -30.78 12.89
C ALA A 44 -18.56 -29.42 12.34
N LEU A 45 -19.47 -28.62 11.77
CA LEU A 45 -19.14 -27.32 11.15
C LEU A 45 -19.40 -26.13 12.08
N THR A 46 -20.14 -26.33 13.17
CA THR A 46 -20.62 -25.25 14.03
C THR A 46 -19.48 -24.40 14.61
N VAL A 47 -18.40 -25.05 15.05
CA VAL A 47 -17.20 -24.35 15.56
C VAL A 47 -16.58 -23.47 14.47
N ALA A 48 -16.42 -23.99 13.25
CA ALA A 48 -15.86 -23.23 12.15
C ALA A 48 -16.75 -22.03 11.75
N ILE A 49 -18.08 -22.19 11.74
CA ILE A 49 -19.03 -21.10 11.47
C ILE A 49 -18.89 -19.97 12.50
N VAL A 50 -18.82 -20.32 13.80
CA VAL A 50 -18.64 -19.35 14.87
C VAL A 50 -17.27 -18.67 14.78
N THR A 51 -16.21 -19.42 14.51
CA THR A 51 -14.86 -18.88 14.33
C THR A 51 -14.79 -17.90 13.15
N VAL A 52 -15.38 -18.24 12.00
CA VAL A 52 -15.46 -17.34 10.84
C VAL A 52 -16.17 -16.03 11.22
N ARG A 53 -17.29 -16.10 11.93
CA ARG A 53 -18.01 -14.89 12.40
C ARG A 53 -17.19 -14.07 13.38
N ALA A 54 -16.54 -14.72 14.35
CA ALA A 54 -15.69 -14.06 15.33
C ALA A 54 -14.50 -13.37 14.67
N LEU A 55 -13.84 -14.03 13.72
CA LEU A 55 -12.72 -13.48 12.95
C LEU A 55 -13.16 -12.34 12.02
N ALA A 56 -14.33 -12.45 11.38
CA ALA A 56 -14.87 -11.39 10.52
C ALA A 56 -15.16 -10.10 11.32
N ILE A 57 -15.82 -10.23 12.47
CA ILE A 57 -16.11 -9.09 13.36
C ILE A 57 -14.81 -8.55 13.96
N GLY A 58 -13.95 -9.44 14.47
CA GLY A 58 -12.65 -9.08 15.06
C GLY A 58 -11.74 -8.36 14.08
N ARG A 59 -11.68 -8.80 12.82
CA ARG A 59 -10.95 -8.09 11.76
C ARG A 59 -11.49 -6.67 11.56
N GLY A 60 -12.81 -6.51 11.54
CA GLY A 60 -13.45 -5.20 11.40
C GLY A 60 -13.11 -4.25 12.55
N THR A 61 -13.18 -4.73 13.80
CA THR A 61 -12.87 -3.93 14.99
C THR A 61 -11.40 -3.59 15.10
N LEU A 62 -10.50 -4.54 14.82
CA LEU A 62 -9.05 -4.32 14.79
C LEU A 62 -8.66 -3.30 13.72
N ARG A 63 -9.24 -3.40 12.51
CA ARG A 63 -8.98 -2.45 11.43
C ARG A 63 -9.49 -1.05 11.76
N TYR A 64 -10.62 -0.95 12.46
CA TYR A 64 -11.11 0.34 12.95
C TYR A 64 -10.17 0.96 13.98
N ALA A 65 -9.71 0.17 14.96
CA ALA A 65 -8.77 0.61 15.98
C ALA A 65 -7.42 1.02 15.36
N GLU A 66 -6.91 0.25 14.40
CA GLU A 66 -5.72 0.56 13.61
C GLU A 66 -5.89 1.92 12.90
N ARG A 67 -6.97 2.10 12.13
CA ARG A 67 -7.24 3.36 11.42
C ARG A 67 -7.34 4.55 12.37
N LEU A 68 -7.98 4.38 13.52
CA LEU A 68 -8.11 5.44 14.53
C LEU A 68 -6.75 5.83 15.11
N ALA A 69 -5.91 4.84 15.44
CA ALA A 69 -4.55 5.07 15.95
C ALA A 69 -3.68 5.78 14.91
N SER A 70 -3.74 5.34 13.65
CA SER A 70 -3.02 5.96 12.54
C SER A 70 -3.47 7.40 12.28
N HIS A 71 -4.78 7.66 12.35
CA HIS A 71 -5.32 8.99 12.14
C HIS A 71 -4.97 9.95 13.28
N ASP A 72 -5.06 9.51 14.55
CA ASP A 72 -4.61 10.31 15.70
C ASP A 72 -3.13 10.65 15.59
N ALA A 73 -2.29 9.70 15.13
CA ALA A 73 -0.88 9.95 14.89
C ALA A 73 -0.68 11.05 13.83
N VAL A 74 -1.31 10.92 12.66
CA VAL A 74 -1.18 11.90 11.56
C VAL A 74 -1.66 13.30 11.98
N LEU A 75 -2.82 13.41 12.64
CA LEU A 75 -3.35 14.71 13.06
C LEU A 75 -2.43 15.44 14.06
N ARG A 76 -1.88 14.71 15.03
CA ARG A 76 -0.94 15.30 16.01
C ARG A 76 0.33 15.78 15.34
N ILE A 77 0.84 15.00 14.40
CA ILE A 77 2.02 15.36 13.61
C ILE A 77 1.77 16.67 12.86
N VAL A 78 0.66 16.77 12.13
CA VAL A 78 0.29 18.00 11.41
C VAL A 78 0.19 19.18 12.37
N THR A 79 -0.38 18.97 13.56
CA THR A 79 -0.53 20.03 14.57
C THR A 79 0.82 20.50 15.10
N GLU A 80 1.72 19.58 15.44
CA GLU A 80 3.05 19.90 16.00
C GLU A 80 3.96 20.56 14.96
N VAL A 81 3.92 20.08 13.71
CA VAL A 81 4.63 20.67 12.58
C VAL A 81 4.13 22.09 12.33
N ARG A 82 2.82 22.29 12.23
CA ARG A 82 2.21 23.61 12.03
C ARG A 82 2.58 24.57 13.18
N ALA A 83 2.53 24.12 14.44
CA ALA A 83 2.91 24.94 15.59
C ALA A 83 4.38 25.39 15.54
N ARG A 84 5.30 24.48 15.17
CA ARG A 84 6.73 24.81 15.02
C ARG A 84 6.98 25.80 13.88
N ILE A 85 6.27 25.67 12.76
CA ILE A 85 6.34 26.62 11.65
C ILE A 85 5.92 28.01 12.11
N PHE A 86 4.75 28.12 12.76
CA PHE A 86 4.25 29.40 13.25
C PHE A 86 5.19 30.03 14.28
N ALA A 87 5.71 29.25 15.23
CA ALA A 87 6.69 29.75 16.19
C ALA A 87 7.97 30.28 15.50
N THR A 88 8.47 29.57 14.48
CA THR A 88 9.67 29.98 13.74
C THR A 88 9.43 31.26 12.93
N LEU A 89 8.23 31.45 12.37
CA LEU A 89 7.85 32.65 11.62
C LEU A 89 7.70 33.89 12.51
N ILE A 90 7.29 33.70 13.77
CA ILE A 90 7.14 34.79 14.75
C ILE A 90 8.51 35.26 15.24
N ASP A 91 9.42 34.34 15.57
CA ASP A 91 10.74 34.68 16.14
C ASP A 91 11.78 35.15 15.11
N ARG A 92 11.59 34.84 13.82
CA ARG A 92 12.44 35.35 12.74
C ARG A 92 11.57 35.73 11.53
N PRO A 93 11.37 37.02 11.22
CA PRO A 93 10.71 37.45 9.99
C PRO A 93 11.65 37.15 8.80
N LEU A 94 11.67 35.88 8.37
CA LEU A 94 12.50 35.40 7.29
C LEU A 94 11.83 35.73 5.95
N ALA A 95 11.84 37.01 5.58
CA ALA A 95 11.42 37.49 4.26
C ALA A 95 12.26 36.91 3.08
N ARG A 96 13.27 36.05 3.35
CA ARG A 96 14.18 35.51 2.33
C ARG A 96 14.45 34.00 2.37
N HIS A 97 13.90 33.24 3.33
CA HIS A 97 14.17 31.80 3.45
C HIS A 97 12.91 30.95 3.70
N ALA A 98 11.72 31.47 3.35
CA ALA A 98 10.47 30.72 3.42
C ALA A 98 10.57 29.33 2.73
N ASP A 99 11.34 29.25 1.64
CA ASP A 99 11.54 28.01 0.88
C ASP A 99 12.37 26.96 1.63
N ALA A 100 13.35 27.37 2.45
CA ALA A 100 14.18 26.45 3.24
C ALA A 100 13.42 25.87 4.45
N LEU A 101 12.59 26.69 5.10
CA LEU A 101 11.71 26.24 6.18
C LEU A 101 10.62 25.30 5.64
N SER A 102 10.02 25.66 4.49
CA SER A 102 9.02 24.83 3.81
C SER A 102 9.59 23.47 3.42
N ARG A 103 10.81 23.41 2.88
CA ARG A 103 11.50 22.14 2.56
C ARG A 103 11.77 21.28 3.78
N MET A 104 12.29 21.85 4.86
CA MET A 104 12.59 21.07 6.09
C MET A 104 11.31 20.50 6.72
N VAL A 105 10.20 21.25 6.65
CA VAL A 105 8.87 20.79 7.06
C VAL A 105 8.39 19.65 6.18
N SER A 106 8.42 19.85 4.86
CA SER A 106 7.96 18.84 3.90
C SER A 106 8.78 17.55 3.99
N ASP A 107 10.09 17.63 4.25
CA ASP A 107 10.93 16.45 4.45
C ASP A 107 10.55 15.68 5.74
N VAL A 108 10.26 16.40 6.83
CA VAL A 108 9.81 15.79 8.10
C VAL A 108 8.41 15.19 7.96
N GLU A 109 7.51 15.82 7.21
CA GLU A 109 6.20 15.26 6.87
C GLU A 109 6.35 14.01 5.99
N ALA A 110 7.22 14.04 4.99
CA ALA A 110 7.46 12.91 4.10
C ALA A 110 8.03 11.69 4.82
N VAL A 111 9.00 11.86 5.74
CA VAL A 111 9.54 10.76 6.55
C VAL A 111 8.45 10.17 7.46
N GLN A 112 7.60 11.00 8.04
CA GLN A 112 6.53 10.53 8.92
C GLN A 112 5.43 9.80 8.14
N ASP A 113 5.04 10.33 6.99
CA ASP A 113 4.08 9.69 6.09
C ASP A 113 4.61 8.33 5.62
N LEU A 114 5.91 8.27 5.27
CA LEU A 114 6.59 7.02 4.95
C LEU A 114 6.55 6.01 6.11
N VAL A 115 6.82 6.45 7.35
CA VAL A 115 6.80 5.54 8.51
C VAL A 115 5.40 5.00 8.79
N VAL A 116 4.38 5.88 8.78
CA VAL A 116 3.02 5.52 9.19
C VAL A 116 2.28 4.78 8.09
N ARG A 117 2.44 5.18 6.82
CA ARG A 117 1.68 4.62 5.70
C ARG A 117 2.39 3.51 4.94
N VAL A 118 3.71 3.38 5.09
CA VAL A 118 4.50 2.43 4.31
C VAL A 118 5.25 1.47 5.20
N ALA A 119 6.10 1.96 6.12
CA ALA A 119 6.94 1.08 6.92
C ALA A 119 6.15 0.22 7.91
N LEU A 120 5.16 0.80 8.60
CA LEU A 120 4.32 0.06 9.54
C LEU A 120 3.48 -1.03 8.85
N PRO A 121 2.73 -0.76 7.77
CA PRO A 121 2.02 -1.79 7.03
C PRO A 121 2.93 -2.89 6.50
N ILE A 122 4.08 -2.55 5.90
CA ILE A 122 5.03 -3.53 5.37
C ILE A 122 5.60 -4.43 6.48
N ALA A 123 5.92 -3.85 7.64
CA ALA A 123 6.43 -4.63 8.76
C ALA A 123 5.36 -5.58 9.32
N ALA A 124 4.12 -5.11 9.44
CA ALA A 124 2.98 -5.90 9.91
C ALA A 124 2.64 -7.04 8.94
N SER A 125 2.45 -6.73 7.66
CA SER A 125 2.12 -7.73 6.64
C SER A 125 3.27 -8.72 6.43
N GLY A 126 4.52 -8.23 6.45
CA GLY A 126 5.71 -9.07 6.37
C GLY A 126 5.81 -10.07 7.53
N LEU A 127 5.54 -9.64 8.77
CA LEU A 127 5.52 -10.53 9.92
C LEU A 127 4.47 -11.63 9.77
N VAL A 128 3.24 -11.26 9.39
CA VAL A 128 2.14 -12.19 9.20
C VAL A 128 2.41 -13.17 8.05
N ALA A 129 2.99 -12.69 6.95
CA ALA A 129 3.37 -13.52 5.83
C ALA A 129 4.48 -14.53 6.19
N VAL A 130 5.50 -14.12 6.97
CA VAL A 130 6.53 -15.04 7.49
C VAL A 130 5.91 -16.11 8.39
N ILE A 131 5.02 -15.73 9.30
CA ILE A 131 4.31 -16.69 10.17
C ILE A 131 3.52 -17.69 9.32
N ALA A 132 2.81 -17.22 8.29
CA ALA A 132 2.03 -18.07 7.40
C ALA A 132 2.92 -19.06 6.61
N VAL A 133 4.09 -18.60 6.13
CA VAL A 133 5.08 -19.48 5.48
C VAL A 133 5.60 -20.53 6.47
N ILE A 134 5.94 -20.16 7.71
CA ILE A 134 6.45 -21.10 8.72
C ILE A 134 5.41 -22.17 9.04
N ILE A 135 4.15 -21.76 9.28
CA ILE A 135 3.05 -22.68 9.54
C ILE A 135 2.90 -23.63 8.34
N THR A 136 2.84 -23.09 7.12
CA THR A 136 2.70 -23.90 5.90
C THR A 136 3.85 -24.89 5.72
N ALA A 137 5.09 -24.42 5.90
CA ALA A 137 6.30 -25.23 5.78
C ALA A 137 6.37 -26.35 6.84
N SER A 138 5.80 -26.15 8.03
CA SER A 138 5.75 -27.17 9.08
C SER A 138 4.87 -28.37 8.71
N PHE A 139 3.84 -28.18 7.89
CA PHE A 139 3.00 -29.26 7.37
C PHE A 139 3.51 -29.82 6.04
N ALA A 140 3.91 -28.94 5.12
CA ALA A 140 4.36 -29.30 3.77
C ALA A 140 5.52 -28.39 3.33
N PRO A 141 6.79 -28.80 3.58
CA PRO A 141 7.96 -27.95 3.38
C PRO A 141 8.09 -27.38 1.96
N LEU A 142 7.79 -28.18 0.93
CA LEU A 142 7.87 -27.69 -0.45
C LEU A 142 6.78 -26.67 -0.79
N VAL A 143 5.57 -26.78 -0.21
CA VAL A 143 4.50 -25.79 -0.38
C VAL A 143 4.88 -24.48 0.31
N GLY A 144 5.52 -24.56 1.48
CA GLY A 144 6.07 -23.39 2.15
C GLY A 144 7.16 -22.70 1.32
N LEU A 145 8.00 -23.47 0.63
CA LEU A 145 9.06 -22.93 -0.22
C LEU A 145 8.51 -22.24 -1.47
N THR A 146 7.49 -22.80 -2.13
CA THR A 146 6.83 -22.13 -3.26
C THR A 146 6.14 -20.84 -2.82
N MET A 147 5.47 -20.85 -1.67
CA MET A 147 4.85 -19.65 -1.08
C MET A 147 5.90 -18.57 -0.76
N LEU A 148 7.03 -18.96 -0.15
CA LEU A 148 8.13 -18.03 0.15
C LEU A 148 8.70 -17.42 -1.13
N ALA A 149 8.91 -18.22 -2.18
CA ALA A 149 9.43 -17.74 -3.46
C ALA A 149 8.47 -16.73 -4.10
N GLY A 150 7.17 -17.03 -4.12
CA GLY A 150 6.15 -16.10 -4.64
C GLY A 150 6.13 -14.79 -3.86
N LEU A 151 6.14 -14.87 -2.53
CA LEU A 151 6.13 -13.71 -1.64
C LEU A 151 7.38 -12.82 -1.83
N LEU A 152 8.55 -13.42 -2.03
CA LEU A 152 9.77 -12.66 -2.32
C LEU A 152 9.68 -11.94 -3.68
N ILE A 153 9.09 -12.59 -4.68
CA ILE A 153 8.93 -11.96 -5.99
C ILE A 153 7.92 -10.81 -5.91
N THR A 154 6.75 -11.02 -5.33
CA THR A 154 5.68 -10.00 -5.27
C THR A 154 5.96 -8.90 -4.26
N GLY A 155 6.51 -9.23 -3.09
CA GLY A 155 6.75 -8.28 -1.99
C GLY A 155 8.10 -7.57 -2.04
N VAL A 156 9.09 -8.09 -2.80
CA VAL A 156 10.43 -7.48 -2.87
C VAL A 156 10.83 -7.17 -4.30
N VAL A 157 10.83 -8.16 -5.20
CA VAL A 157 11.36 -7.98 -6.56
C VAL A 157 10.51 -6.99 -7.37
N ILE A 158 9.18 -7.16 -7.39
CA ILE A 158 8.28 -6.29 -8.15
C ILE A 158 8.28 -4.84 -7.64
N PRO A 159 8.20 -4.55 -6.32
CA PRO A 159 8.31 -3.19 -5.79
C PRO A 159 9.65 -2.53 -6.11
N LEU A 160 10.76 -3.26 -6.00
CA LEU A 160 12.09 -2.73 -6.37
C LEU A 160 12.18 -2.39 -7.87
N LEU A 161 11.65 -3.26 -8.72
CA LEU A 161 11.51 -2.97 -10.15
C LEU A 161 10.60 -1.76 -10.39
N GLY A 162 9.51 -1.65 -9.65
CA GLY A 162 8.59 -0.51 -9.71
C GLY A 162 9.28 0.80 -9.38
N VAL A 163 10.03 0.86 -8.28
CA VAL A 163 10.84 2.03 -7.91
C VAL A 163 11.86 2.34 -9.01
N ALA A 164 12.60 1.34 -9.50
CA ALA A 164 13.62 1.54 -10.54
C ALA A 164 13.01 2.10 -11.85
N LEU A 165 11.84 1.59 -12.26
CA LEU A 165 11.17 1.95 -13.51
C LEU A 165 10.41 3.27 -13.43
N THR A 166 9.92 3.67 -12.25
CA THR A 166 9.07 4.87 -12.09
C THR A 166 9.81 6.08 -11.54
N ARG A 167 10.93 5.90 -10.82
CA ARG A 167 11.65 6.98 -10.13
C ARG A 167 11.95 8.20 -11.00
N ARG A 168 12.42 7.99 -12.24
CA ARG A 168 12.73 9.09 -13.16
C ARG A 168 11.48 9.85 -13.62
N GLY A 169 10.40 9.14 -13.94
CA GLY A 169 9.15 9.77 -14.37
C GLY A 169 8.44 10.47 -13.20
N ALA A 170 8.47 9.88 -12.01
CA ALA A 170 7.92 10.46 -10.79
C ALA A 170 8.64 11.78 -10.42
N ALA A 171 9.96 11.84 -10.58
CA ALA A 171 10.73 13.07 -10.35
C ALA A 171 10.38 14.20 -11.33
N GLN A 172 9.88 13.89 -12.53
CA GLN A 172 9.49 14.87 -13.54
C GLN A 172 8.05 15.39 -13.36
N LEU A 173 7.19 14.67 -12.62
CA LEU A 173 5.79 15.08 -12.43
C LEU A 173 5.65 16.40 -11.68
N ALA A 174 6.36 16.57 -10.57
CA ALA A 174 6.28 17.78 -9.75
C ALA A 174 6.63 19.06 -10.53
N PRO A 175 7.77 19.15 -11.24
CA PRO A 175 8.10 20.35 -12.01
C PRO A 175 7.16 20.57 -13.19
N LEU A 176 6.69 19.51 -13.88
CA LEU A 176 5.74 19.65 -14.99
C LEU A 176 4.38 20.18 -14.52
N ARG A 177 3.86 19.69 -13.38
CA ARG A 177 2.62 20.21 -12.78
C ARG A 177 2.78 21.65 -12.33
N ALA A 178 3.93 22.02 -11.77
CA ALA A 178 4.21 23.40 -11.39
C ALA A 178 4.25 24.32 -12.62
N ALA A 179 4.94 23.92 -13.68
CA ALA A 179 5.00 24.68 -14.94
C ALA A 179 3.62 24.88 -15.56
N TYR A 180 2.81 23.81 -15.63
CA TYR A 180 1.45 23.85 -16.14
C TYR A 180 0.54 24.76 -15.30
N ALA A 181 0.65 24.71 -13.97
CA ALA A 181 -0.10 25.58 -13.07
C ALA A 181 0.26 27.07 -13.28
N ILE A 182 1.56 27.37 -13.41
CA ILE A 182 2.03 28.74 -13.70
C ILE A 182 1.47 29.22 -15.04
N SER A 183 1.60 28.43 -16.11
CA SER A 183 1.06 28.80 -17.43
C SER A 183 -0.45 29.02 -17.40
N THR A 184 -1.19 28.25 -16.61
CA THR A 184 -2.64 28.42 -16.45
C THR A 184 -2.96 29.72 -15.73
N ILE A 185 -2.22 30.05 -14.67
CA ILE A 185 -2.37 31.32 -13.94
C ILE A 185 -2.06 32.51 -14.85
N ASP A 186 -0.98 32.45 -15.63
CA ASP A 186 -0.56 33.51 -16.55
C ASP A 186 -1.63 33.79 -17.62
N VAL A 187 -2.24 32.74 -18.19
CA VAL A 187 -3.32 32.89 -19.18
C VAL A 187 -4.58 33.48 -18.55
N VAL A 188 -4.95 33.06 -17.34
CA VAL A 188 -6.18 33.50 -16.67
C VAL A 188 -6.06 34.93 -16.12
N HIS A 189 -4.97 35.21 -15.39
CA HIS A 189 -4.77 36.52 -14.75
C HIS A 189 -4.23 37.57 -15.74
N GLY A 190 -3.43 37.15 -16.72
CA GLY A 190 -2.89 38.02 -17.76
C GLY A 190 -3.78 38.15 -19.01
N ALA A 191 -5.01 37.64 -18.99
CA ALA A 191 -5.88 37.55 -20.17
C ALA A 191 -6.09 38.90 -20.88
N ALA A 192 -6.31 39.98 -20.12
CA ALA A 192 -6.51 41.32 -20.65
C ALA A 192 -5.25 41.87 -21.34
N ASP A 193 -4.08 41.68 -20.73
CA ASP A 193 -2.80 42.09 -21.28
C ASP A 193 -2.45 41.26 -22.52
N LEU A 194 -2.64 39.94 -22.46
CA LEU A 194 -2.42 39.04 -23.58
C LEU A 194 -3.31 39.37 -24.79
N ALA A 195 -4.57 39.76 -24.55
CA ALA A 195 -5.48 40.22 -25.59
C ALA A 195 -5.05 41.56 -26.18
N ALA A 196 -4.63 42.52 -25.33
CA ALA A 196 -4.16 43.83 -25.78
C ALA A 196 -2.90 43.75 -26.67
N TYR A 197 -2.00 42.81 -26.37
CA TYR A 197 -0.77 42.59 -27.15
C TYR A 197 -0.91 41.51 -28.26
N GLY A 198 -2.10 40.92 -28.46
CA GLY A 198 -2.33 39.88 -29.46
C GLY A 198 -1.55 38.58 -29.21
N ALA A 199 -1.16 38.31 -27.96
CA ALA A 199 -0.31 37.20 -27.57
C ALA A 199 -1.07 35.96 -27.07
N THR A 200 -2.42 36.02 -26.99
CA THR A 200 -3.27 34.96 -26.42
C THR A 200 -3.01 33.58 -27.02
N THR A 201 -3.02 33.48 -28.35
CA THR A 201 -2.82 32.20 -29.06
C THR A 201 -1.45 31.58 -28.80
N ARG A 202 -0.42 32.41 -28.64
CA ARG A 202 0.94 31.96 -28.32
C ARG A 202 1.02 31.35 -26.93
N TYR A 203 0.43 32.00 -25.92
CA TYR A 203 0.47 31.51 -24.54
C TYR A 203 -0.47 30.32 -24.31
N GLU A 204 -1.60 30.26 -25.03
CA GLU A 204 -2.44 29.07 -25.07
C GLU A 204 -1.70 27.86 -25.66
N ALA A 205 -0.96 28.05 -26.77
CA ALA A 205 -0.14 26.98 -27.36
C ALA A 205 0.96 26.48 -26.41
N VAL A 206 1.56 27.36 -25.61
CA VAL A 206 2.53 26.98 -24.56
C VAL A 206 1.85 26.13 -23.48
N GLY A 207 0.67 26.54 -23.01
CA GLY A 207 -0.10 25.79 -22.02
C GLY A 207 -0.51 24.40 -22.53
N VAL A 208 -0.96 24.30 -23.78
CA VAL A 208 -1.29 23.02 -24.43
C VAL A 208 -0.04 22.12 -24.53
N ALA A 209 1.10 22.65 -24.96
CA ALA A 209 2.34 21.87 -25.04
C ALA A 209 2.79 21.33 -23.67
N GLN A 210 2.67 22.13 -22.61
CA GLN A 210 2.97 21.69 -21.24
C GLN A 210 1.97 20.65 -20.74
N ALA A 211 0.67 20.81 -21.05
CA ALA A 211 -0.37 19.83 -20.73
C ALA A 211 -0.10 18.49 -21.44
N GLU A 212 0.29 18.53 -22.71
CA GLU A 212 0.65 17.34 -23.47
C GLU A 212 1.86 16.63 -22.86
N GLN A 213 2.93 17.36 -22.54
CA GLN A 213 4.10 16.82 -21.87
C GLN A 213 3.74 16.16 -20.54
N LEU A 214 2.97 16.84 -19.68
CA LEU A 214 2.49 16.28 -18.42
C LEU A 214 1.67 14.99 -18.66
N SER A 215 0.74 15.02 -19.61
CA SER A 215 -0.10 13.87 -19.94
C SER A 215 0.70 12.67 -20.45
N THR A 216 1.78 12.89 -21.21
CA THR A 216 2.63 11.80 -21.70
C THR A 216 3.37 11.10 -20.57
N VAL A 217 3.89 11.88 -19.61
CA VAL A 217 4.57 11.34 -18.42
C VAL A 217 3.58 10.61 -17.53
N GLU A 218 2.41 11.19 -17.25
CA GLU A 218 1.34 10.54 -16.47
C GLU A 218 0.88 9.23 -17.11
N ARG A 219 0.61 9.21 -18.42
CA ARG A 219 0.26 7.98 -19.16
C ARG A 219 1.38 6.95 -19.13
N SER A 220 2.64 7.37 -19.19
CA SER A 220 3.77 6.44 -19.11
C SER A 220 3.88 5.79 -17.73
N LEU A 221 3.65 6.56 -16.66
CA LEU A 221 3.67 6.07 -15.29
C LEU A 221 2.46 5.18 -15.00
N ALA A 222 1.26 5.58 -15.45
CA ALA A 222 0.06 4.77 -15.35
C ALA A 222 0.24 3.41 -16.05
N ARG A 223 0.75 3.39 -17.29
CA ARG A 223 1.05 2.13 -17.99
C ARG A 223 2.05 1.25 -17.25
N ARG A 224 3.09 1.83 -16.64
CA ARG A 224 4.06 1.08 -15.82
C ARG A 224 3.41 0.53 -14.56
N ALA A 225 2.59 1.33 -13.88
CA ALA A 225 1.83 0.88 -12.71
C ALA A 225 0.90 -0.29 -13.07
N PHE A 226 0.11 -0.17 -14.14
CA PHE A 226 -0.74 -1.26 -14.62
C PHE A 226 0.06 -2.51 -15.01
N ALA A 227 1.22 -2.36 -15.65
CA ALA A 227 2.07 -3.49 -16.00
C ALA A 227 2.65 -4.20 -14.78
N LEU A 228 3.05 -3.45 -13.74
CA LEU A 228 3.54 -4.01 -12.48
C LEU A 228 2.42 -4.72 -11.72
N ASP A 229 1.22 -4.14 -11.70
CA ASP A 229 0.06 -4.71 -11.05
C ASP A 229 -0.39 -6.02 -11.74
N ALA A 230 -0.45 -6.01 -13.08
CA ALA A 230 -0.71 -7.20 -13.88
C ALA A 230 0.36 -8.28 -13.69
N LEU A 231 1.64 -7.90 -13.65
CA LEU A 231 2.74 -8.82 -13.38
C LEU A 231 2.59 -9.46 -11.99
N SER A 232 2.31 -8.64 -10.98
CA SER A 232 2.17 -9.08 -9.60
C SER A 232 0.97 -10.01 -9.42
N SER A 233 -0.17 -9.71 -10.04
CA SER A 233 -1.34 -10.60 -10.07
C SER A 233 -1.03 -11.94 -10.77
N THR A 234 -0.32 -11.89 -11.90
CA THR A 234 0.08 -13.10 -12.66
C THR A 234 1.04 -13.97 -11.85
N VAL A 235 2.05 -13.38 -11.20
CA VAL A 235 2.98 -14.10 -10.34
C VAL A 235 2.27 -14.72 -9.14
N THR A 236 1.33 -14.00 -8.52
CA THR A 236 0.54 -14.52 -7.40
C THR A 236 -0.30 -15.73 -7.84
N GLY A 237 -0.97 -15.62 -8.99
CA GLY A 237 -1.74 -16.72 -9.59
C GLY A 237 -0.89 -17.95 -9.95
N LEU A 238 0.29 -17.73 -10.55
CA LEU A 238 1.25 -18.80 -10.86
C LEU A 238 1.80 -19.47 -9.61
N THR A 239 2.06 -18.69 -8.55
CA THR A 239 2.52 -19.22 -7.25
C THR A 239 1.45 -20.11 -6.63
N ALA A 240 0.18 -19.68 -6.68
CA ALA A 240 -0.95 -20.47 -6.20
C ALA A 240 -1.11 -21.79 -6.97
N ALA A 241 -1.02 -21.74 -8.31
CA ALA A 241 -1.08 -22.92 -9.16
C ALA A 241 0.10 -23.88 -8.90
N ALA A 242 1.32 -23.36 -8.74
CA ALA A 242 2.49 -24.14 -8.38
C ALA A 242 2.34 -24.80 -7.00
N GLY A 243 1.86 -24.05 -6.00
CA GLY A 243 1.57 -24.58 -4.66
C GLY A 243 0.54 -25.71 -4.69
N LEU A 244 -0.52 -25.57 -5.49
CA LEU A 244 -1.54 -26.60 -5.70
C LEU A 244 -0.94 -27.88 -6.31
N LEU A 245 -0.13 -27.74 -7.37
CA LEU A 245 0.54 -28.86 -8.04
C LEU A 245 1.51 -29.59 -7.10
N VAL A 246 2.25 -28.85 -6.28
CA VAL A 246 3.17 -29.45 -5.29
C VAL A 246 2.39 -30.18 -4.20
N ALA A 247 1.34 -29.56 -3.65
CA ALA A 247 0.52 -30.16 -2.59
C ALA A 247 -0.20 -31.44 -3.05
N THR A 248 -0.75 -31.44 -4.27
CA THR A 248 -1.39 -32.62 -4.86
C THR A 248 -0.39 -33.75 -5.12
N ARG A 249 0.83 -33.44 -5.57
CA ARG A 249 1.90 -34.46 -5.74
C ARG A 249 2.38 -35.07 -4.43
N GLN A 250 2.27 -34.34 -3.31
CA GLN A 250 2.62 -34.85 -1.98
C GLN A 250 1.50 -35.63 -1.30
N GLY A 251 0.32 -35.75 -1.94
CA GLY A 251 -0.84 -36.42 -1.34
C GLY A 251 -1.42 -35.67 -0.15
N VAL A 252 -1.19 -34.35 -0.05
CA VAL A 252 -1.79 -33.53 1.01
C VAL A 252 -3.32 -33.56 0.85
N PRO A 253 -4.10 -33.77 1.94
CA PRO A 253 -5.55 -33.81 1.85
C PRO A 253 -6.11 -32.54 1.18
N ALA A 254 -7.10 -32.71 0.29
CA ALA A 254 -7.65 -31.64 -0.55
C ALA A 254 -8.05 -30.38 0.24
N VAL A 255 -8.55 -30.56 1.47
CA VAL A 255 -8.91 -29.48 2.39
C VAL A 255 -7.69 -28.62 2.74
N TRP A 256 -6.58 -29.22 3.16
CA TRP A 256 -5.35 -28.51 3.50
C TRP A 256 -4.70 -27.89 2.26
N THR A 257 -4.77 -28.58 1.13
CA THR A 257 -4.28 -28.09 -0.17
C THR A 257 -5.02 -26.80 -0.60
N ALA A 258 -6.34 -26.72 -0.39
CA ALA A 258 -7.11 -25.52 -0.66
C ALA A 258 -6.81 -24.40 0.35
N VAL A 259 -6.72 -24.72 1.64
CA VAL A 259 -6.42 -23.75 2.70
C VAL A 259 -5.04 -23.11 2.50
N LEU A 260 -4.02 -23.91 2.19
CA LEU A 260 -2.65 -23.42 2.01
C LEU A 260 -2.49 -22.59 0.73
N THR A 261 -3.19 -22.94 -0.35
CA THR A 261 -3.14 -22.17 -1.60
C THR A 261 -3.89 -20.84 -1.48
N VAL A 262 -5.04 -20.80 -0.79
CA VAL A 262 -5.76 -19.56 -0.52
C VAL A 262 -5.01 -18.68 0.49
N ALA A 263 -4.37 -19.26 1.50
CA ALA A 263 -3.50 -18.52 2.41
C ALA A 263 -2.29 -17.90 1.70
N ALA A 264 -1.69 -18.62 0.75
CA ALA A 264 -0.61 -18.11 -0.10
C ALA A 264 -1.07 -16.96 -1.01
N LEU A 265 -2.26 -17.08 -1.62
CA LEU A 265 -2.89 -16.00 -2.39
C LEU A 265 -3.14 -14.76 -1.54
N ALA A 266 -3.78 -14.94 -0.38
CA ALA A 266 -4.11 -13.85 0.52
C ALA A 266 -2.85 -13.17 1.08
N ALA A 267 -1.78 -13.91 1.37
CA ALA A 267 -0.50 -13.33 1.79
C ALA A 267 0.17 -12.51 0.66
N GLY A 268 0.04 -12.95 -0.60
CA GLY A 268 0.49 -12.19 -1.76
C GLY A 268 -0.28 -10.88 -1.93
N GLU A 269 -1.61 -10.90 -1.80
CA GLU A 269 -2.44 -9.70 -1.86
C GLU A 269 -2.18 -8.72 -0.71
N LEU A 270 -1.85 -9.21 0.48
CA LEU A 270 -1.47 -8.36 1.62
C LEU A 270 -0.10 -7.69 1.45
N SER A 271 0.71 -8.16 0.50
CA SER A 271 2.05 -7.63 0.20
C SER A 271 2.09 -6.60 -0.94
N MET A 272 0.98 -6.45 -1.69
CA MET A 272 0.77 -5.44 -2.73
C MET A 272 0.33 -4.11 -2.15
#